data_AF-U2PA78-F1
#
_entry.id   AF-U2PA78-F1
#
_cell.length_a   1.000
_cell.length_b   1.000
_cell.length_c   1.000
_cell.angle_alpha   90.00
_cell.angle_beta   90.00
_cell.angle_gamma   90.00
#
_symmetry.space_group_name_H-M   'P 1'
#
loop_
_entity.id
_entity.type
_entity.pdbx_description
1 polymer ?
#
loop_
_entity_poly.entity_id
_entity_poly.type
_entity_poly.pdbx_seq_one_letter_code
_entity_poly.pdbx_strand_id
1 'polypeptide(L)'
;MKRYTINRHEITNCNAKLIEKKCSDYYPMPGNVFEPQKVYELVFLKEDKSTVSLEVSAFEYNVVEVGWEGKLIYQGYELISFGNWIQQSKKGV
;
A
#
# COMPACT_ATOMS: atom_id res chain seq x y z
N MET A 1 -1.75 -12.18 22.69
CA MET A 1 -2.15 -13.12 21.61
C MET A 1 -1.27 -12.81 20.40
N LYS A 2 -0.23 -13.61 20.12
CA LYS A 2 0.66 -13.39 18.96
C LYS A 2 -0.11 -13.83 17.71
N ARG A 3 -0.31 -12.92 16.74
CA ARG A 3 -0.88 -13.25 15.43
C ARG A 3 0.22 -13.95 14.61
N TYR A 4 0.05 -15.24 14.31
CA TYR A 4 1.00 -16.06 13.55
C TYR A 4 0.62 -16.16 12.07
N THR A 5 0.07 -15.10 11.47
CA THR A 5 -0.17 -15.09 10.03
C THR A 5 1.15 -14.78 9.35
N ILE A 6 1.97 -15.81 9.10
CA ILE A 6 3.14 -15.68 8.25
C ILE A 6 2.61 -15.43 6.84
N ASN A 7 2.79 -14.20 6.34
CA ASN A 7 2.47 -13.87 4.95
C ASN A 7 3.34 -14.78 4.05
N ARG A 8 2.69 -15.70 3.32
CA ARG A 8 3.37 -16.69 2.45
C ARG A 8 3.63 -16.17 1.05
N HIS A 9 3.21 -14.95 0.74
CA HIS A 9 3.51 -14.34 -0.56
C HIS A 9 5.00 -14.04 -0.66
N GLU A 10 5.55 -14.15 -1.86
CA GLU A 10 6.92 -13.75 -2.13
C GLU A 10 7.07 -12.24 -1.97
N ILE A 11 8.20 -11.81 -1.39
CA ILE A 11 8.53 -10.39 -1.31
C ILE A 11 8.95 -9.95 -2.70
N THR A 12 8.19 -9.04 -3.29
CA THR A 12 8.53 -8.44 -4.58
C THR A 12 9.34 -7.18 -4.35
N ASN A 13 10.41 -7.04 -5.13
CA ASN A 13 11.30 -5.90 -5.09
C ASN A 13 11.56 -5.42 -6.51
N CYS A 14 11.10 -4.22 -6.83
CA CYS A 14 11.25 -3.62 -8.15
C CYS A 14 11.33 -2.10 -8.05
N ASN A 15 11.79 -1.44 -9.10
CA ASN A 15 11.60 -0.01 -9.22
C ASN A 15 10.19 0.27 -9.73
N ALA A 16 9.56 1.29 -9.18
CA ALA A 16 8.24 1.71 -9.60
C ALA A 16 8.06 3.22 -9.49
N LYS A 17 7.12 3.72 -10.28
CA LYS A 17 6.66 5.11 -10.25
C LYS A 17 5.28 5.17 -9.62
N LEU A 18 5.07 6.05 -8.64
CA LEU A 18 3.73 6.33 -8.15
C LEU A 18 2.96 7.12 -9.22
N ILE A 19 1.93 6.52 -9.82
CA ILE A 19 1.17 7.12 -10.93
C ILE A 19 -0.18 7.67 -10.51
N GLU A 20 -0.77 7.14 -9.44
CA GLU A 20 -2.08 7.55 -8.99
C GLU A 20 -2.24 7.33 -7.48
N LYS A 21 -3.06 8.17 -6.86
CA LYS A 21 -3.46 8.08 -5.46
C LYS A 21 -4.98 8.02 -5.42
N LYS A 22 -5.55 6.97 -4.83
CA LYS A 22 -7.00 6.79 -4.72
C LYS A 22 -7.42 6.88 -3.26
N CYS A 23 -8.55 7.56 -3.04
CA CYS A 23 -9.23 7.63 -1.76
C CYS A 23 -10.68 7.24 -2.01
N SER A 24 -11.12 6.15 -1.38
CA SER A 24 -12.48 5.63 -1.51
C SER A 24 -13.14 5.47 -0.16
N ASP A 25 -14.47 5.55 -0.15
CA ASP A 25 -15.28 5.32 1.03
C ASP A 25 -15.73 3.85 1.04
N TYR A 26 -15.33 3.12 2.08
CA TYR A 26 -15.73 1.73 2.31
C TYR A 26 -16.86 1.66 3.33
N TYR A 27 -17.96 1.04 2.91
CA TYR A 27 -19.11 0.77 3.75
C TYR A 27 -19.05 -0.70 4.21
N PRO A 28 -18.76 -0.97 5.49
CA PRO A 28 -18.64 -2.35 6.00
C PRO A 28 -19.97 -3.10 6.01
N MET A 29 -21.11 -2.38 5.94
CA MET A 29 -22.44 -2.96 5.79
C MET A 29 -23.21 -2.27 4.65
N PRO A 30 -23.96 -3.04 3.85
CA PRO A 30 -24.83 -2.48 2.83
C PRO A 30 -25.95 -1.63 3.47
N GLY A 31 -26.34 -0.54 2.82
CA GLY A 31 -27.44 0.32 3.24
C GLY A 31 -27.06 1.66 3.87
N ASN A 32 -25.80 2.09 3.76
CA ASN A 32 -25.30 3.40 4.23
C ASN A 32 -25.68 3.73 5.69
N VAL A 33 -25.77 2.71 6.55
CA VAL A 33 -26.23 2.84 7.94
C VAL A 33 -25.10 3.33 8.86
N PHE A 34 -23.85 3.11 8.46
CA PHE A 34 -22.65 3.45 9.22
C PHE A 34 -21.83 4.51 8.49
N GLU A 35 -21.06 5.28 9.26
CA GLU A 35 -20.06 6.18 8.71
C GLU A 35 -19.05 5.38 7.86
N PRO A 36 -18.74 5.83 6.64
CA PRO A 36 -17.79 5.14 5.79
C PRO A 36 -16.39 5.20 6.38
N GLN A 37 -15.65 4.10 6.23
CA GLN A 37 -14.22 4.08 6.51
C GLN A 37 -13.46 4.50 5.25
N LYS A 38 -12.53 5.44 5.39
CA LYS A 38 -11.68 5.82 4.26
C LYS A 38 -10.63 4.76 3.98
N VAL A 39 -10.57 4.32 2.74
CA VAL A 39 -9.55 3.44 2.19
C VAL A 39 -8.62 4.27 1.31
N TYR A 40 -7.33 4.16 1.55
CA TYR A 40 -6.30 4.87 0.80
C TYR A 40 -5.48 3.86 0.00
N GLU A 41 -5.37 4.07 -1.30
CA GLU A 41 -4.59 3.22 -2.18
C GLU A 41 -3.56 4.03 -2.96
N LEU A 42 -2.39 3.43 -3.14
CA LEU A 42 -1.32 3.95 -3.99
C LEU A 42 -1.15 3.03 -5.20
N VAL A 43 -1.24 3.60 -6.40
CA VAL A 43 -1.08 2.86 -7.65
C VAL A 43 0.31 3.12 -8.22
N PHE A 44 1.10 2.06 -8.32
CA PHE A 44 2.46 2.11 -8.82
C PHE A 44 2.55 1.48 -10.21
N LEU A 45 3.26 2.14 -11.13
CA LEU A 45 3.69 1.59 -12.41
C LEU A 45 5.08 0.98 -12.25
N LYS A 46 5.18 -0.33 -12.47
CA LYS A 46 6.44 -1.08 -12.43
C LYS A 46 7.22 -0.94 -13.74
N GLU A 47 8.50 -1.28 -13.73
CA GLU A 47 9.36 -1.30 -14.93
C GLU A 47 8.81 -2.18 -16.07
N ASP A 48 8.13 -3.29 -15.72
CA ASP A 48 7.48 -4.20 -16.67
C ASP A 48 6.20 -3.61 -17.31
N LYS A 49 5.91 -2.32 -17.06
CA LYS A 49 4.69 -1.58 -17.46
C LYS A 49 3.39 -2.10 -16.86
N SER A 50 3.44 -3.05 -15.94
CA SER A 50 2.26 -3.47 -15.19
C SER A 50 2.08 -2.58 -13.95
N THR A 51 0.83 -2.48 -13.51
CA THR A 51 0.46 -1.65 -12.36
C THR A 51 0.18 -2.51 -11.14
N VAL A 52 0.53 -2.03 -9.95
CA VAL A 52 0.14 -2.62 -8.67
C VAL A 52 -0.58 -1.56 -7.83
N SER A 53 -1.74 -1.90 -7.29
CA SER A 53 -2.43 -1.07 -6.29
C SER A 53 -2.18 -1.67 -4.91
N LEU A 54 -1.75 -0.83 -3.98
CA LEU A 54 -1.48 -1.22 -2.60
C LEU A 54 -2.31 -0.34 -1.67
N GLU A 55 -3.11 -0.97 -0.81
CA GLU A 55 -3.80 -0.28 0.28
C GLU A 55 -2.78 0.13 1.33
N VAL A 56 -2.88 1.37 1.79
CA VAL A 56 -1.95 1.98 2.74
C VAL A 56 -2.70 2.76 3.81
N SER A 57 -2.00 3.11 4.88
CA SER A 57 -2.53 4.04 5.87
C SER A 57 -2.62 5.47 5.32
N ALA A 58 -3.45 6.30 5.94
CA ALA A 58 -3.52 7.74 5.65
C ALA A 58 -2.16 8.44 5.78
N PHE A 59 -1.28 7.95 6.67
CA PHE A 59 0.05 8.52 6.86
C PHE A 59 0.92 8.28 5.63
N GLU A 60 1.06 7.02 5.22
CA GLU A 60 1.81 6.60 4.03
C GLU A 60 1.26 7.27 2.77
N TYR A 61 -0.06 7.38 2.66
CA TYR A 61 -0.71 8.10 1.58
C TYR A 61 -0.29 9.57 1.52
N ASN A 62 -0.19 10.26 2.66
CA ASN A 62 0.09 11.70 2.68
C ASN A 62 1.56 12.07 2.48
N VAL A 63 2.51 11.17 2.77
CA VAL A 63 3.96 11.46 2.69
C VAL A 63 4.57 11.27 1.30
N VAL A 64 3.78 10.78 0.33
CA VAL A 64 4.22 10.55 -1.05
C VAL A 64 3.41 11.36 -2.06
N GLU A 65 4.03 11.73 -3.17
CA GLU A 65 3.40 12.46 -4.27
C GLU A 65 3.43 11.69 -5.59
N VAL A 66 2.39 11.90 -6.40
CA VAL A 66 2.31 11.33 -7.75
C VAL A 66 3.47 11.82 -8.60
N GLY A 67 4.09 10.91 -9.35
CA GLY A 67 5.24 11.17 -10.19
C GLY A 67 6.56 10.75 -9.54
N TRP A 68 6.59 10.47 -8.24
CA TRP A 68 7.80 10.01 -7.56
C TRP A 68 8.18 8.59 -8.00
N GLU A 69 9.48 8.39 -8.19
CA GLU A 69 10.06 7.12 -8.63
C GLU A 69 11.00 6.61 -7.55
N GLY A 70 10.97 5.32 -7.30
CA GLY A 70 11.80 4.73 -6.27
C GLY A 70 11.70 3.22 -6.21
N LYS A 71 12.51 2.65 -5.32
CA LYS A 71 12.49 1.22 -5.04
C LYS A 71 11.23 0.87 -4.25
N LEU A 72 10.37 0.04 -4.82
CA LEU A 72 9.14 -0.47 -4.23
C LEU A 72 9.38 -1.90 -3.73
N ILE A 73 9.09 -2.12 -2.45
CA ILE A 73 9.14 -3.44 -1.81
C ILE A 73 7.77 -3.71 -1.21
N TYR A 74 7.17 -4.84 -1.58
CA TYR A 74 5.85 -5.23 -1.11
C TYR A 74 5.72 -6.76 -1.03
N GLN A 75 4.76 -7.24 -0.25
CA GLN A 75 4.50 -8.67 -0.08
C GLN A 75 2.99 -8.96 -0.17
N GLY A 76 2.56 -9.54 -1.30
CA GLY A 76 1.13 -9.66 -1.60
C GLY A 76 0.52 -8.27 -1.81
N TYR A 77 -0.40 -7.87 -0.94
CA TYR A 77 -1.01 -6.53 -0.94
C TYR A 77 -0.42 -5.58 0.12
N GLU A 78 0.60 -6.04 0.86
CA GLU A 78 1.21 -5.28 1.96
C GLU A 78 2.40 -4.47 1.43
N LEU A 79 2.31 -3.14 1.51
CA LEU A 79 3.44 -2.26 1.23
C LEU A 79 4.47 -2.33 2.35
N ILE A 80 5.70 -2.73 2.03
CA ILE A 80 6.81 -2.79 3.01
C ILE A 80 7.63 -1.50 2.97
N SER A 81 8.02 -1.06 1.77
CA SER A 81 8.75 0.20 1.62
C SER A 81 8.60 0.80 0.23
N PHE A 82 8.72 2.12 0.15
CA PHE A 82 8.79 2.84 -1.11
C PHE A 82 9.80 3.99 -1.01
N GLY A 83 10.87 3.89 -1.79
CA GLY A 83 11.98 4.84 -1.78
C GLY A 83 12.50 5.09 -0.36
N ASN A 84 12.75 6.36 -0.03
CA ASN A 84 13.13 6.80 1.32
C ASN A 84 11.95 7.34 2.13
N TRP A 85 10.73 7.28 1.60
CA TRP A 85 9.56 7.96 2.15
C TRP A 85 8.69 7.05 3.00
N ILE A 86 8.59 5.77 2.61
CA ILE A 86 7.82 4.77 3.33
C ILE A 86 8.76 3.64 3.72
N GLN A 87 8.82 3.34 5.01
CA GLN A 87 9.55 2.20 5.53
C GLN A 87 8.78 1.62 6.71
N GLN A 88 8.10 0.50 6.48
CA GLN A 88 7.54 -0.27 7.58
C GLN A 88 8.67 -0.99 8.30
N SER A 89 8.84 -0.68 9.58
CA SER A 89 9.67 -1.52 10.43
C SER A 89 8.97 -2.86 10.57
N LYS A 90 9.54 -3.94 10.00
CA LYS A 90 9.22 -5.28 10.49
C LYS A 90 9.59 -5.25 11.96
N LYS A 91 8.60 -5.12 12.85
CA LYS A 91 8.80 -5.37 14.28
C LYS A 91 9.30 -6.81 14.37
N GLY A 92 10.62 -6.94 14.52
CA GLY A 92 11.24 -8.19 14.92
C GLY A 92 10.58 -8.63 16.21
N VAL A 93 10.03 -9.84 16.20
CA VAL A 93 9.56 -10.56 17.39
C VAL A 93 10.40 -11.81 17.51
#